data_AF-A0A6N9H5N6-F1
#
_entry.id   AF-A0A6N9H5N6-F1
#
_cell.length_a   1.000
_cell.length_b   1.000
_cell.length_c   1.000
_cell.angle_alpha   90.00
_cell.angle_beta   90.00
_cell.angle_gamma   90.00
#
_symmetry.space_group_name_H-M   'P 1'
#
loop_
_entity.id
_entity.type
_entity.pdbx_description
1 polymer ?
#
loop_
_entity_poly.entity_id
_entity_poly.type
_entity_poly.pdbx_seq_one_letter_code
_entity_poly.pdbx_strand_id
1 'polypeptide(L)'
;MPAKRTSHLPVALLVDLVLVAVFAVVGHYTHEHSLEVAGLVRTAWPFLAALAAAWVLNAVWSAPLAPLRTGAGIWATTVLVGMIIRFLAGQSGTGIPGTFLIVAASFNLLTLVGWRLIATAVAGRSR
;
A
#
# COMPACT_ATOMS: atom_id res chain seq x y z
N MET A 1 9.44 -36.20 1.82
CA MET A 1 8.96 -35.10 2.70
C MET A 1 8.75 -33.87 1.82
N PRO A 2 7.52 -33.32 1.70
CA PRO A 2 7.33 -32.12 0.90
C PRO A 2 8.10 -30.97 1.54
N ALA A 3 9.01 -30.34 0.77
CA ALA A 3 9.78 -29.20 1.23
C ALA A 3 8.82 -28.12 1.73
N LYS A 4 9.02 -27.65 2.97
CA LYS A 4 8.26 -26.55 3.56
C LYS A 4 8.51 -25.31 2.70
N ARG A 5 7.62 -25.01 1.76
CA ARG A 5 7.68 -23.78 0.96
C ARG A 5 7.60 -22.62 1.94
N THR A 6 8.72 -21.93 2.16
CA THR A 6 8.76 -20.72 2.98
C THR A 6 7.86 -19.69 2.31
N SER A 7 6.65 -19.49 2.84
CA SER A 7 5.72 -18.53 2.27
C SER A 7 6.17 -17.13 2.70
N HIS A 8 6.64 -16.32 1.76
CA HIS A 8 6.93 -14.90 2.02
C HIS A 8 5.66 -14.06 2.19
N LEU A 9 4.48 -14.69 2.21
CA LEU A 9 3.19 -14.04 2.27
C LEU A 9 2.94 -13.28 3.57
N PRO A 10 3.21 -13.84 4.77
CA PRO A 10 2.98 -13.10 6.01
C PRO A 10 3.86 -11.85 6.09
N VAL A 11 5.12 -11.97 5.64
CA VAL A 11 6.06 -10.84 5.59
C VAL A 11 5.57 -9.79 4.60
N ALA A 12 5.16 -10.19 3.39
CA ALA A 12 4.64 -9.24 2.40
C ALA A 12 3.40 -8.51 2.90
N LEU A 13 2.47 -9.23 3.55
CA LEU A 13 1.25 -8.63 4.09
C LEU A 13 1.56 -7.63 5.20
N LEU A 14 2.41 -8.00 6.15
CA LEU A 14 2.80 -7.13 7.25
C LEU A 14 3.52 -5.87 6.74
N VAL A 15 4.47 -6.03 5.82
CA VAL A 15 5.23 -4.90 5.25
C VAL A 15 4.29 -3.96 4.47
N ASP A 16 3.41 -4.48 3.62
CA ASP A 16 2.45 -3.65 2.89
C ASP A 16 1.51 -2.90 3.83
N LEU A 17 0.95 -3.56 4.85
CA LEU A 17 0.07 -2.94 5.84
C LEU A 17 0.77 -1.82 6.60
N VAL A 18 1.99 -2.07 7.08
CA VAL A 18 2.78 -1.08 7.82
C VAL A 18 3.10 0.11 6.92
N LEU A 19 3.53 -0.11 5.68
CA LEU A 19 3.90 0.97 4.78
C LEU A 19 2.69 1.85 4.39
N VAL A 20 1.52 1.25 4.16
CA VAL A 20 0.28 2.01 3.90
C VAL A 20 -0.20 2.75 5.16
N ALA A 21 -0.07 2.14 6.34
CA ALA A 21 -0.40 2.82 7.60
C ALA A 21 0.54 4.00 7.87
N VAL A 22 1.85 3.84 7.65
CA VAL A 22 2.85 4.92 7.77
C VAL A 22 2.53 6.05 6.80
N PHE A 23 2.20 5.73 5.55
CA PHE A 23 1.73 6.72 4.57
C PHE A 23 0.56 7.55 5.13
N ALA A 24 -0.47 6.89 5.65
CA ALA A 24 -1.65 7.57 6.17
C ALA A 24 -1.34 8.44 7.40
N VAL A 25 -0.53 7.93 8.33
CA VAL A 25 -0.13 8.66 9.55
C VAL A 25 0.71 9.88 9.21
N VAL A 26 1.76 9.71 8.40
CA VAL A 26 2.64 10.80 7.98
C VAL A 26 1.87 11.84 7.17
N GLY A 27 1.05 11.39 6.22
CA GLY A 27 0.21 12.27 5.41
C GLY A 27 -0.76 13.10 6.25
N HIS A 28 -1.44 12.47 7.20
CA HIS A 28 -2.37 13.15 8.11
C HIS A 28 -1.64 14.17 9.00
N TYR A 29 -0.57 13.75 9.68
CA TYR A 29 0.20 14.63 10.56
C TYR A 29 0.78 15.84 9.82
N THR A 30 1.19 15.67 8.56
CA THR A 30 1.75 16.76 7.74
C THR A 30 0.71 17.84 7.41
N HIS A 31 -0.57 17.50 7.32
CA HIS A 31 -1.62 18.46 6.94
C HIS A 31 -2.39 19.00 8.15
N GLU A 32 -2.64 18.15 9.14
CA GLU A 32 -3.48 18.48 10.29
C GLU A 32 -2.66 18.82 11.54
N HIS A 33 -1.34 18.56 11.52
CA HIS A 33 -0.44 18.69 12.67
C HIS A 33 -0.95 18.00 13.96
N SER A 34 -1.78 16.97 13.80
CA SER A 34 -2.43 16.24 14.87
C SER A 34 -2.28 14.73 14.70
N LEU A 35 -2.37 14.01 15.82
CA LEU A 35 -2.39 12.55 15.88
C LEU A 35 -3.70 12.04 16.48
N GLU A 36 -4.79 12.79 16.26
CA GLU A 36 -6.11 12.38 16.72
C GLU A 36 -6.51 11.07 16.03
N VAL A 37 -6.88 10.08 16.84
CA VAL A 37 -7.17 8.72 16.36
C VAL A 37 -8.28 8.72 15.29
N ALA A 38 -9.32 9.53 15.47
CA ALA A 38 -10.42 9.61 14.51
C ALA A 38 -9.94 10.14 13.14
N GLY A 39 -9.10 11.17 13.12
CA GLY A 39 -8.51 11.72 11.90
C GLY A 39 -7.57 10.76 11.19
N LEU A 40 -6.74 10.05 11.96
CA LEU A 40 -5.86 8.99 11.45
C LEU A 40 -6.66 7.85 10.82
N VAL A 41 -7.67 7.33 11.53
CA VAL A 41 -8.55 6.28 11.01
C VAL A 41 -9.24 6.75 9.73
N ARG A 42 -9.82 7.96 9.74
CA ARG A 42 -10.49 8.57 8.57
C ARG A 42 -9.59 8.60 7.34
N THR A 43 -8.30 8.89 7.55
CA THR A 43 -7.29 8.94 6.48
C THR A 43 -6.85 7.55 6.03
N ALA A 44 -6.65 6.62 6.96
CA ALA A 44 -6.04 5.32 6.69
C ALA A 44 -7.01 4.29 6.08
N TRP A 45 -8.24 4.21 6.59
CA TRP A 45 -9.17 3.12 6.25
C TRP A 45 -9.43 2.95 4.74
N PRO A 46 -9.54 4.01 3.91
CA PRO A 46 -9.78 3.87 2.48
C PRO A 46 -8.63 3.15 1.78
N PHE A 47 -7.39 3.47 2.15
CA PHE A 47 -6.19 2.87 1.56
C PHE A 47 -5.93 1.47 2.09
N LEU A 48 -6.22 1.19 3.36
CA LEU A 48 -6.13 -0.16 3.92
C LEU A 48 -7.17 -1.09 3.29
N ALA A 49 -8.40 -0.62 3.09
CA ALA A 49 -9.44 -1.36 2.37
C ALA A 49 -9.04 -1.59 0.90
N ALA A 50 -8.49 -0.57 0.24
CA ALA A 50 -7.99 -0.67 -1.12
C ALA A 50 -6.81 -1.65 -1.23
N LEU A 51 -5.90 -1.69 -0.24
CA LEU A 51 -4.80 -2.65 -0.19
C LEU A 51 -5.32 -4.09 -0.05
N ALA A 52 -6.33 -4.31 0.78
CA ALA A 52 -6.97 -5.62 0.91
C ALA A 52 -7.59 -6.08 -0.42
N ALA A 53 -8.29 -5.18 -1.12
CA ALA A 53 -8.80 -5.45 -2.46
C ALA A 53 -7.67 -5.70 -3.47
N ALA A 54 -6.60 -4.91 -3.42
CA ALA A 54 -5.43 -5.05 -4.28
C ALA A 54 -4.75 -6.41 -4.12
N TRP A 55 -4.69 -6.95 -2.89
CA TRP A 55 -4.16 -8.28 -2.62
C TRP A 55 -4.93 -9.40 -3.32
N VAL A 56 -6.26 -9.29 -3.32
CA VAL A 56 -7.15 -10.25 -3.99
C VAL A 56 -7.08 -10.08 -5.51
N LEU A 57 -7.25 -8.85 -6.01
CA LEU A 57 -7.33 -8.55 -7.44
C LEU A 57 -6.02 -8.84 -8.19
N ASN A 58 -4.88 -8.70 -7.53
CA ASN A 58 -3.56 -8.95 -8.13
C ASN A 58 -2.99 -10.34 -7.79
N ALA A 59 -3.79 -11.21 -7.16
CA ALA A 59 -3.43 -12.59 -6.80
C ALA A 59 -2.03 -12.72 -6.19
N VAL A 60 -1.74 -11.90 -5.18
CA VAL A 60 -0.40 -11.70 -4.59
C VAL A 60 0.26 -13.01 -4.15
N TRP A 61 -0.55 -13.98 -3.73
CA TRP A 61 -0.12 -15.34 -3.39
C TRP A 61 0.65 -16.07 -4.49
N SER A 62 0.51 -15.65 -5.75
CA SER A 62 1.20 -16.26 -6.89
C SER A 62 2.67 -15.84 -6.99
N ALA A 63 3.03 -14.63 -6.55
CA ALA A 63 4.38 -14.08 -6.67
C ALA A 63 4.62 -12.88 -5.72
N PRO A 64 4.59 -13.07 -4.38
CA PRO A 64 4.48 -11.97 -3.41
C PRO A 64 5.63 -10.95 -3.46
N LEU A 65 6.82 -11.38 -3.86
CA LEU A 65 8.02 -10.54 -3.92
C LEU A 65 8.27 -9.94 -5.32
N ALA A 66 7.47 -10.28 -6.34
CA ALA A 66 7.72 -9.82 -7.71
C ALA A 66 7.45 -8.30 -7.85
N PRO A 67 8.47 -7.44 -8.08
CA PRO A 67 8.28 -6.00 -7.98
C PRO A 67 7.40 -5.42 -9.06
N LEU A 68 7.63 -5.79 -10.34
CA LEU A 68 6.83 -5.28 -11.45
C LEU A 68 5.48 -5.97 -11.57
N ARG A 69 5.43 -7.31 -11.49
CA ARG A 69 4.19 -8.07 -11.66
C ARG A 69 3.20 -7.81 -10.52
N THR A 70 3.68 -7.82 -9.28
CA THR A 70 2.83 -7.76 -8.09
C THR A 70 2.88 -6.38 -7.45
N GLY A 71 4.07 -5.79 -7.28
CA GLY A 71 4.21 -4.46 -6.70
C GLY A 71 3.47 -3.38 -7.49
N ALA A 72 3.65 -3.30 -8.82
CA ALA A 72 2.99 -2.28 -9.63
C ALA A 72 1.46 -2.45 -9.64
N GLY A 73 0.97 -3.69 -9.72
CA GLY A 73 -0.45 -4.00 -9.65
C GLY A 73 -1.07 -3.60 -8.31
N ILE A 74 -0.46 -4.02 -7.20
CA ILE A 74 -0.94 -3.64 -5.86
C ILE A 74 -0.92 -2.13 -5.69
N TRP A 75 0.16 -1.45 -6.10
CA TRP A 75 0.29 -0.01 -6.02
C TRP A 75 -0.85 0.70 -6.77
N ALA A 76 -1.05 0.37 -8.05
CA ALA A 76 -2.07 0.99 -8.88
C ALA A 76 -3.47 0.76 -8.30
N THR A 77 -3.80 -0.47 -7.90
CA THR A 77 -5.10 -0.76 -7.29
C THR A 77 -5.29 -0.04 -5.96
N THR A 78 -4.28 -0.02 -5.09
CA THR A 78 -4.36 0.62 -3.76
C THR A 78 -4.62 2.12 -3.89
N VAL A 79 -3.91 2.80 -4.79
CA VAL A 79 -4.07 4.24 -5.03
C VAL A 79 -5.43 4.53 -5.66
N LEU A 80 -5.77 3.86 -6.77
CA LEU A 80 -7.01 4.14 -7.51
C LEU A 80 -8.25 3.84 -6.66
N VAL A 81 -8.31 2.64 -6.07
CA VAL A 81 -9.45 2.23 -5.24
C VAL A 81 -9.50 3.05 -3.96
N GLY A 82 -8.35 3.38 -3.35
CA GLY A 82 -8.30 4.23 -2.16
C GLY A 82 -8.88 5.62 -2.43
N MET A 83 -8.53 6.23 -3.57
CA MET A 83 -9.07 7.52 -3.98
C MET A 83 -10.57 7.48 -4.28
N ILE A 84 -11.05 6.40 -4.92
CA ILE A 84 -12.48 6.18 -5.16
C ILE A 84 -13.22 6.08 -3.83
N ILE A 85 -12.74 5.25 -2.89
CA ILE A 85 -13.36 5.09 -1.57
C ILE A 85 -13.40 6.43 -0.84
N ARG A 86 -12.31 7.21 -0.85
CA ARG A 86 -12.26 8.55 -0.24
C ARG A 86 -13.29 9.51 -0.83
N PHE A 87 -13.40 9.52 -2.15
CA PHE A 87 -14.37 10.35 -2.85
C PHE A 87 -15.80 9.98 -2.45
N LEU A 88 -16.14 8.70 -2.48
CA LEU A 88 -17.47 8.20 -2.08
C LEU A 88 -17.76 8.43 -0.59
N ALA A 89 -16.73 8.42 0.26
CA ALA A 89 -16.84 8.71 1.69
C ALA A 89 -16.94 10.21 2.02
N GLY A 90 -17.06 11.10 1.01
CA GLY A 90 -17.21 12.54 1.20
C GLY A 90 -15.97 13.23 1.78
N GLN A 91 -14.79 12.62 1.63
CA GLN A 91 -13.54 13.16 2.18
C GLN A 91 -12.83 14.14 1.22
N SER A 92 -13.31 14.23 -0.02
CA SER A 92 -12.65 14.96 -1.11
C SER A 92 -13.34 16.29 -1.47
N GLY A 93 -14.46 16.65 -0.82
CA GLY A 93 -15.22 17.85 -1.17
C GLY A 93 -15.73 17.82 -2.61
N THR A 94 -15.41 18.84 -3.41
CA THR A 94 -15.85 19.00 -4.82
C THR A 94 -15.05 18.19 -5.85
N GLY A 95 -13.98 17.47 -5.47
CA GLY A 95 -13.20 16.67 -6.43
C GLY A 95 -11.97 16.01 -5.83
N ILE A 96 -11.23 15.22 -6.61
CA ILE A 96 -10.01 14.56 -6.14
C ILE A 96 -8.89 15.60 -6.00
N PRO A 97 -8.30 15.81 -4.80
CA PRO A 97 -7.21 16.77 -4.64
C PRO A 97 -5.96 16.29 -5.39
N GLY A 98 -5.58 17.00 -6.46
CA GLY A 98 -4.51 16.59 -7.37
C GLY A 98 -3.15 16.38 -6.67
N THR A 99 -2.75 17.30 -5.78
CA THR A 99 -1.50 17.17 -5.01
C THR A 99 -1.50 15.93 -4.13
N PHE A 100 -2.63 15.64 -3.46
CA PHE A 100 -2.74 14.44 -2.62
C PHE A 100 -2.63 13.17 -3.45
N LEU A 101 -3.27 13.12 -4.62
CA LEU A 101 -3.13 11.98 -5.54
C LEU A 101 -1.67 11.74 -5.94
N ILE A 102 -0.94 12.80 -6.31
CA ILE A 102 0.47 12.70 -6.70
C ILE A 102 1.31 12.17 -5.53
N VAL A 103 1.18 12.75 -4.34
CA VAL A 103 1.94 12.33 -3.15
C VAL A 103 1.58 10.90 -2.75
N ALA A 104 0.29 10.55 -2.72
CA ALA A 104 -0.17 9.21 -2.43
C ALA A 104 0.38 8.19 -3.44
N ALA A 105 0.32 8.51 -4.72
CA ALA A 105 0.86 7.67 -5.78
C ALA A 105 2.37 7.49 -5.66
N SER A 106 3.14 8.57 -5.54
CA SER A 106 4.60 8.51 -5.45
C SER A 106 5.07 7.80 -4.18
N PHE A 107 4.49 8.12 -3.02
CA PHE A 107 4.88 7.50 -1.76
C PHE A 107 4.58 5.99 -1.78
N ASN A 108 3.37 5.59 -2.18
CA ASN A 108 3.01 4.17 -2.24
C ASN A 108 3.78 3.42 -3.33
N LEU A 109 4.16 4.08 -4.44
CA LEU A 109 5.02 3.47 -5.46
C LEU A 109 6.38 3.13 -4.86
N LEU A 110 7.02 4.12 -4.22
CA LEU A 110 8.31 3.97 -3.58
C LEU A 110 8.30 2.90 -2.50
N THR A 111 7.25 2.84 -1.69
CA THR A 111 7.17 1.87 -0.61
C THR A 111 6.78 0.48 -1.13
N LEU A 112 5.60 0.31 -1.73
CA LEU A 112 5.07 -1.01 -2.13
C LEU A 112 5.90 -1.69 -3.23
N VAL A 113 6.46 -0.93 -4.17
CA VAL A 113 7.36 -1.50 -5.20
C VAL A 113 8.80 -1.54 -4.70
N GLY A 114 9.27 -0.47 -4.05
CA GLY A 114 10.68 -0.37 -3.63
C GLY A 114 11.08 -1.42 -2.61
N TRP A 115 10.24 -1.75 -1.63
CA TRP A 115 10.60 -2.81 -0.67
C TRP A 115 10.73 -4.17 -1.36
N ARG A 116 9.92 -4.46 -2.39
CA ARG A 116 10.00 -5.69 -3.19
C ARG A 116 11.27 -5.73 -4.03
N LEU A 117 11.69 -4.59 -4.61
CA LEU A 117 12.98 -4.47 -5.29
C LEU A 117 14.13 -4.80 -4.35
N ILE A 118 14.11 -4.27 -3.12
CA ILE A 118 15.11 -4.56 -2.09
C ILE A 118 15.10 -6.05 -1.71
N ALA A 119 13.92 -6.61 -1.41
CA ALA A 119 13.78 -8.00 -1.01
C ALA A 119 14.28 -8.98 -2.09
N THR A 120 13.98 -8.71 -3.36
CA THR A 120 14.46 -9.53 -4.48
C THR A 120 15.96 -9.40 -4.70
N ALA A 121 16.53 -8.20 -4.58
CA ALA A 121 17.98 -7.99 -4.66
C ALA A 121 18.75 -8.70 -3.54
N VAL A 122 18.23 -8.67 -2.30
CA VAL A 122 18.82 -9.37 -1.15
C VAL A 122 18.71 -10.89 -1.29
N ALA A 123 17.55 -11.39 -1.73
CA ALA A 123 17.35 -12.83 -1.96
C ALA A 123 18.22 -13.38 -3.10
N GLY A 124 18.47 -12.57 -4.14
CA GLY A 124 19.37 -12.93 -5.24
C GLY A 124 20.85 -12.97 -4.85
N ARG A 125 21.26 -12.21 -3.82
CA ARG A 125 22.63 -12.20 -3.27
C ARG A 125 22.95 -13.37 -2.33
N SER A 126 21.93 -14.09 -1.89
CA SER A 126 22.07 -15.21 -0.94
C SER A 126 22.12 -16.59 -1.62
N ARG A 127 22.18 -16.60 -2.95
CA ARG A 127 22.39 -17.79 -3.80
C ARG A 127 23.78 -17.71 -4.42
#